data_AF-A0A5S3SJL2-F1
#
_entry.id   AF-A0A5S3SJL2-F1
#
_cell.length_a   1.000
_cell.length_b   1.000
_cell.length_c   1.000
_cell.angle_alpha   90.00
_cell.angle_beta   90.00
_cell.angle_gamma   90.00
#
_symmetry.space_group_name_H-M   'P 1'
#
loop_
_entity.id
_entity.type
_entity.pdbx_description
1 polymer ?
#
loop_
_entity_poly.entity_id
_entity_poly.type
_entity_poly.pdbx_seq_one_letter_code
_entity_poly.pdbx_strand_id
1 'polypeptide(L)'
;MQRQNANPQQLPNGFSYQSRALSAQKSLDLFYYLQKNLTWQQPDVTVYSKTGPIPRLQCFISEHNFEYGYSHSKLIVEPWPDTLLAMRKRLEKHLNQPLNSLLVNYYRDGNDTMGWHSDDEIELGHQPTIVCISLGAERILKLKQKSTNKVIDLKLQSGSCLVMNGDSQRDYQHAIPKQTTLAHPRISLTFRYIKQIKQAQF
;
A
#
# COMPACT_ATOMS: atom_id res chain seq x y z
N MET A 1 3.94 21.32 -19.96
CA MET A 1 2.63 21.34 -19.29
C MET A 1 2.76 20.76 -17.88
N GLN A 2 3.00 21.59 -16.88
CA GLN A 2 2.97 21.18 -15.48
C GLN A 2 1.52 20.83 -15.13
N ARG A 3 1.25 19.57 -14.82
CA ARG A 3 -0.05 19.14 -14.33
C ARG A 3 -0.25 19.80 -12.96
N GLN A 4 -1.39 20.49 -12.82
CA GLN A 4 -1.81 21.16 -11.61
C GLN A 4 -1.65 20.22 -10.40
N ASN A 5 -0.86 20.65 -9.41
CA ASN A 5 -0.82 20.02 -8.11
C ASN A 5 -2.24 20.07 -7.53
N ALA A 6 -2.91 18.91 -7.43
CA ALA A 6 -4.24 18.84 -6.87
C ALA A 6 -4.21 19.39 -5.44
N ASN A 7 -5.01 20.43 -5.22
CA ASN A 7 -5.29 21.00 -3.90
C ASN A 7 -5.81 19.86 -3.00
N PRO A 8 -5.32 19.67 -1.76
CA PRO A 8 -5.71 18.56 -0.87
C PRO A 8 -7.20 18.54 -0.44
N GLN A 9 -8.09 19.27 -1.12
CA GLN A 9 -9.47 19.48 -0.69
C GLN A 9 -10.58 18.78 -1.48
N GLN A 10 -10.32 18.02 -2.55
CA GLN A 10 -11.36 17.14 -3.11
C GLN A 10 -10.77 15.83 -3.64
N LEU A 11 -10.35 14.98 -2.71
CA LEU A 11 -10.27 13.56 -3.03
C LEU A 11 -11.69 13.00 -3.20
N PRO A 12 -11.90 11.98 -4.03
CA PRO A 12 -13.21 11.35 -4.14
C PRO A 12 -13.71 10.79 -2.80
N ASN A 13 -15.01 10.58 -2.69
CA ASN A 13 -15.59 9.83 -1.57
C ASN A 13 -14.88 8.49 -1.43
N GLY A 14 -14.62 8.09 -0.18
CA GLY A 14 -13.85 6.88 0.12
C GLY A 14 -12.34 7.13 0.24
N PHE A 15 -11.85 8.36 0.05
CA PHE A 15 -10.43 8.70 0.20
C PHE A 15 -10.24 9.87 1.16
N SER A 16 -9.31 9.74 2.11
CA SER A 16 -8.84 10.85 2.95
C SER A 16 -7.33 10.88 3.03
N TYR A 17 -6.73 12.07 3.06
CA TYR A 17 -5.30 12.24 3.00
C TYR A 17 -4.81 13.27 4.01
N GLN A 18 -3.79 12.87 4.79
CA GLN A 18 -3.07 13.73 5.70
C GLN A 18 -1.60 13.78 5.29
N SER A 19 -1.15 14.95 4.83
CA SER A 19 0.23 15.15 4.36
C SER A 19 1.29 14.98 5.46
N ARG A 20 0.92 15.22 6.72
CA ARG A 20 1.80 15.14 7.90
C ARG A 20 1.17 14.30 9.01
N ALA A 21 1.12 12.99 8.80
CA ALA A 21 0.69 12.03 9.82
C ALA A 21 1.86 11.64 10.75
N LEU A 22 3.09 11.69 10.23
CA LEU A 22 4.33 11.53 10.98
C LEU A 22 5.18 12.80 10.87
N SER A 23 5.98 13.09 11.90
CA SER A 23 6.99 14.15 11.80
C SER A 23 8.12 13.70 10.87
N ALA A 24 8.82 14.66 10.26
CA ALA A 24 9.93 14.39 9.35
C ALA A 24 10.98 13.44 9.97
N GLN A 25 11.35 13.67 11.24
CA GLN A 25 12.30 12.82 11.96
C GLN A 25 11.78 11.39 12.13
N LYS A 26 10.55 11.20 12.62
CA LYS A 26 9.96 9.87 12.78
C LYS A 26 9.84 9.13 11.45
N SER A 27 9.50 9.85 10.37
CA SER A 27 9.44 9.28 9.02
C SER A 27 10.81 8.81 8.53
N LEU A 28 11.85 9.60 8.77
CA LEU A 28 13.21 9.28 8.37
C LEU A 28 13.77 8.08 9.15
N ASP A 29 13.61 8.10 10.49
CA ASP A 29 14.07 7.02 11.36
C ASP A 29 13.36 5.70 11.01
N LEU A 30 12.04 5.75 10.81
CA LEU A 30 11.27 4.58 10.43
C LEU A 30 11.67 4.07 9.04
N PHE A 31 11.93 4.97 8.08
CA PHE A 31 12.41 4.58 6.75
C PHE A 31 13.68 3.73 6.84
N TYR A 32 14.73 4.24 7.51
CA TYR A 32 16.02 3.54 7.61
C TYR A 32 15.91 2.27 8.45
N TYR A 33 15.12 2.28 9.52
CA TYR A 33 14.84 1.09 10.30
C TYR A 33 14.23 -0.02 9.43
N LEU A 34 13.17 0.28 8.67
CA LEU A 34 12.50 -0.73 7.84
C LEU A 34 13.37 -1.20 6.69
N GLN A 35 14.05 -0.28 6.01
CA GLN A 35 14.96 -0.61 4.91
C GLN A 35 16.00 -1.63 5.34
N LYS A 36 16.55 -1.48 6.55
CA LYS A 36 17.61 -2.36 7.09
C LYS A 36 17.09 -3.67 7.67
N ASN A 37 15.92 -3.65 8.34
CA ASN A 37 15.52 -4.76 9.22
C ASN A 37 14.40 -5.65 8.65
N LEU A 38 13.73 -5.27 7.56
CA LEU A 38 12.71 -6.15 6.96
C LEU A 38 13.33 -7.19 6.02
N THR A 39 12.76 -8.40 6.04
CA THR A 39 13.09 -9.47 5.10
C THR A 39 12.43 -9.21 3.75
N TRP A 40 13.12 -8.48 2.88
CA TRP A 40 12.60 -8.12 1.56
C TRP A 40 12.52 -9.31 0.61
N GLN A 41 11.37 -9.45 -0.05
CA GLN A 41 11.08 -10.46 -1.06
C GLN A 41 10.80 -9.79 -2.41
N GLN A 42 11.11 -10.48 -3.51
CA GLN A 42 10.79 -10.05 -4.87
C GLN A 42 10.19 -11.21 -5.66
N PRO A 43 8.95 -11.64 -5.34
CA PRO A 43 8.35 -12.79 -6.01
C PRO A 43 8.13 -12.54 -7.49
N ASP A 44 8.15 -13.62 -8.26
CA ASP A 44 7.74 -13.59 -9.66
C ASP A 44 6.23 -13.56 -9.80
N VAL A 45 5.76 -12.80 -10.79
CA VAL A 45 4.36 -12.75 -11.23
C VAL A 45 4.29 -13.00 -12.73
N THR A 46 3.24 -13.68 -13.17
CA THR A 46 2.96 -13.89 -14.59
C THR A 46 1.97 -12.83 -15.07
N VAL A 47 2.40 -12.00 -16.02
CA VAL A 47 1.56 -10.98 -16.67
C VAL A 47 1.69 -11.15 -18.19
N TYR A 48 0.55 -11.30 -18.89
CA TYR A 48 0.51 -11.55 -20.35
C TYR A 48 1.45 -12.68 -20.80
N SER A 49 1.43 -13.80 -20.09
CA SER A 49 2.27 -14.99 -20.35
C SER A 49 3.78 -14.78 -20.19
N LYS A 50 4.22 -13.66 -19.60
CA LYS A 50 5.61 -13.43 -19.20
C LYS A 50 5.72 -13.51 -17.68
N THR A 51 6.59 -14.37 -17.19
CA THR A 51 6.93 -14.49 -15.78
C THR A 51 8.18 -13.68 -15.50
N GLY A 52 8.15 -12.88 -14.44
CA GLY A 52 9.31 -12.17 -13.96
C GLY A 52 9.04 -11.49 -12.62
N PRO A 53 10.10 -10.93 -12.00
CA PRO A 53 10.00 -10.38 -10.67
C PRO A 53 9.07 -9.16 -10.68
N ILE A 54 8.27 -9.02 -9.63
CA ILE A 54 7.54 -7.77 -9.43
C ILE A 54 8.53 -6.58 -9.40
N PRO A 55 8.19 -5.41 -9.96
CA PRO A 55 9.09 -4.27 -10.06
C PRO A 55 9.10 -3.47 -8.76
N ARG A 56 9.40 -4.13 -7.64
CA ARG A 56 9.56 -3.59 -6.27
C ARG A 56 9.95 -4.72 -5.33
N LEU A 57 10.50 -4.38 -4.17
CA LEU A 57 10.63 -5.33 -3.07
C LEU A 57 9.38 -5.26 -2.17
N GLN A 58 9.02 -6.35 -1.52
CA GLN A 58 7.90 -6.38 -0.58
C GLN A 58 8.16 -7.26 0.65
N CYS A 59 7.45 -6.98 1.73
CA CYS A 59 7.43 -7.79 2.94
C CYS A 59 5.99 -7.85 3.43
N PHE A 60 5.48 -9.06 3.66
CA PHE A 60 4.10 -9.25 4.14
C PHE A 60 4.13 -9.65 5.62
N ILE A 61 3.44 -8.89 6.46
CA ILE A 61 3.44 -9.03 7.90
C ILE A 61 2.02 -9.32 8.38
N SER A 62 1.86 -10.33 9.22
CA SER A 62 0.54 -10.76 9.71
C SER A 62 0.64 -11.55 11.03
N GLU A 63 -0.44 -11.59 11.81
CA GLU A 63 -0.54 -12.42 13.04
C GLU A 63 -0.71 -13.92 12.75
N HIS A 64 -1.21 -14.28 11.57
CA HIS A 64 -1.44 -15.66 11.17
C HIS A 64 -0.68 -15.98 9.89
N ASN A 65 -0.25 -17.25 9.77
CA ASN A 65 0.09 -17.86 8.49
C ASN A 65 -1.19 -17.93 7.65
N PHE A 66 -1.59 -16.80 7.07
CA PHE A 66 -2.57 -16.79 6.01
C PHE A 66 -1.90 -17.45 4.81
N GLU A 67 -2.50 -18.51 4.27
CA GLU A 67 -2.23 -18.93 2.91
C GLU A 67 -2.78 -17.83 1.98
N TYR A 68 -2.05 -16.73 1.87
CA TYR A 68 -2.39 -15.63 0.97
C TYR A 68 -1.85 -16.00 -0.42
N GLY A 69 -2.72 -16.09 -1.43
CA GLY A 69 -2.35 -16.60 -2.75
C GLY A 69 -3.09 -15.91 -3.90
N TYR A 70 -2.57 -14.78 -4.36
CA TYR A 70 -2.76 -14.31 -5.73
C TYR A 70 -1.50 -14.65 -6.52
N SER A 71 -1.66 -15.43 -7.60
CA SER A 71 -0.61 -16.21 -8.29
C SER A 71 0.01 -17.28 -7.38
N HIS A 72 0.36 -18.45 -7.91
CA HIS A 72 0.82 -19.62 -7.16
C HIS A 72 2.14 -19.44 -6.34
N SER A 73 2.58 -18.21 -6.13
CA SER A 73 3.72 -17.80 -5.31
C SER A 73 3.25 -17.57 -3.87
N LYS A 74 3.48 -18.53 -2.98
CA LYS A 74 3.25 -18.37 -1.53
C LYS A 74 4.08 -17.19 -1.02
N LEU A 75 3.44 -16.10 -0.59
CA LEU A 75 4.15 -15.02 0.10
C LEU A 75 4.65 -15.54 1.45
N ILE A 76 5.92 -15.29 1.77
CA ILE A 76 6.43 -15.61 3.10
C ILE A 76 5.88 -14.56 4.07
N VAL A 77 5.19 -15.04 5.11
CA VAL A 77 4.62 -14.20 6.17
C VAL A 77 5.68 -13.96 7.23
N GLU A 78 5.94 -12.69 7.53
CA GLU A 78 6.86 -12.26 8.58
C GLU A 78 6.08 -11.88 9.86
N PRO A 79 6.66 -12.10 11.05
CA PRO A 79 6.07 -11.66 12.30
C PRO A 79 6.09 -10.12 12.40
N TRP A 80 5.21 -9.56 13.22
CA TRP A 80 5.17 -8.12 13.48
C TRP A 80 6.42 -7.62 14.22
N PRO A 81 7.19 -6.68 13.66
CA PRO A 81 8.17 -5.92 14.44
C PRO A 81 7.47 -5.03 15.47
N ASP A 82 8.02 -4.89 16.67
CA ASP A 82 7.43 -4.09 17.76
C ASP A 82 7.04 -2.67 17.33
N THR A 83 7.88 -2.02 16.54
CA THR A 83 7.63 -0.67 15.99
C THR A 83 6.37 -0.63 15.13
N LEU A 84 6.14 -1.65 14.30
CA LEU A 84 4.98 -1.72 13.41
C LEU A 84 3.73 -2.21 14.16
N LEU A 85 3.89 -3.08 15.17
CA LEU A 85 2.81 -3.48 16.06
C LEU A 85 2.27 -2.29 16.86
N ALA A 86 3.16 -1.45 17.40
CA ALA A 86 2.78 -0.23 18.11
C ALA A 86 2.09 0.78 17.17
N MET A 87 2.53 0.87 15.91
CA MET A 87 1.85 1.69 14.90
C MET A 87 0.45 1.15 14.58
N ARG A 88 0.31 -0.16 14.36
CA ARG A 88 -0.98 -0.84 14.13
C ARG A 88 -1.98 -0.50 15.25
N LYS A 89 -1.60 -0.73 16.51
CA LYS A 89 -2.45 -0.44 17.68
C LYS A 89 -2.91 1.02 17.75
N ARG A 90 -2.05 1.97 17.39
CA ARG A 90 -2.42 3.40 17.32
C ARG A 90 -3.41 3.66 16.20
N LEU A 91 -3.18 3.11 15.00
CA LEU A 91 -4.10 3.24 13.87
C LEU A 91 -5.47 2.64 14.19
N GLU A 92 -5.53 1.46 14.79
CA GLU A 92 -6.78 0.81 15.19
C GLU A 92 -7.59 1.69 16.16
N LYS A 93 -6.91 2.29 17.16
CA LYS A 93 -7.55 3.23 18.10
C LYS A 93 -8.07 4.48 17.41
N HIS A 94 -7.34 5.03 16.44
CA HIS A 94 -7.75 6.23 15.70
C HIS A 94 -8.90 5.96 14.73
N LEU A 95 -8.92 4.80 14.09
CA LEU A 95 -9.93 4.42 13.10
C LEU A 95 -11.17 3.77 13.72
N ASN A 96 -11.05 3.31 14.96
CA ASN A 96 -12.04 2.44 15.62
C ASN A 96 -12.36 1.19 14.78
N GLN A 97 -11.32 0.58 14.19
CA GLN A 97 -11.43 -0.61 13.35
C GLN A 97 -10.20 -1.50 13.53
N PRO A 98 -10.36 -2.83 13.48
CA PRO A 98 -9.23 -3.76 13.58
C PRO A 98 -8.37 -3.74 12.32
N LEU A 99 -7.08 -4.01 12.46
CA LEU A 99 -6.11 -4.20 11.39
C LEU A 99 -5.24 -5.41 11.77
N ASN A 100 -5.04 -6.38 10.88
CA ASN A 100 -4.30 -7.60 11.21
C ASN A 100 -3.22 -7.98 10.18
N SER A 101 -3.12 -7.23 9.08
CA SER A 101 -2.08 -7.44 8.07
C SER A 101 -1.46 -6.13 7.61
N LEU A 102 -0.23 -6.25 7.11
CA LEU A 102 0.55 -5.15 6.58
C LEU A 102 1.37 -5.64 5.39
N LEU A 103 1.08 -5.07 4.22
CA LEU A 103 1.94 -5.20 3.05
C LEU A 103 2.89 -4.00 2.99
N VAL A 104 4.18 -4.25 3.14
CA VAL A 104 5.23 -3.25 2.96
C VAL A 104 5.77 -3.35 1.55
N ASN A 105 5.77 -2.25 0.81
CA ASN A 105 6.39 -2.16 -0.51
C ASN A 105 7.58 -1.22 -0.46
N TYR A 106 8.73 -1.65 -0.98
CA TYR A 106 9.95 -0.86 -1.11
C TYR A 106 10.29 -0.67 -2.58
N TYR A 107 10.12 0.57 -3.02
CA TYR A 107 10.47 1.06 -4.35
C TYR A 107 11.88 1.62 -4.25
N ARG A 108 12.85 0.93 -4.85
CA ARG A 108 14.28 1.28 -4.76
C ARG A 108 14.57 2.62 -5.43
N ASP A 109 13.85 2.92 -6.49
CA ASP A 109 13.92 4.16 -7.26
C ASP A 109 12.60 4.39 -8.03
N GLY A 110 12.63 5.29 -9.01
CA GLY A 110 11.53 5.57 -9.91
C GLY A 110 11.31 4.52 -11.02
N ASN A 111 12.16 3.51 -11.17
CA ASN A 111 11.96 2.38 -12.07
C ASN A 111 11.02 1.34 -11.47
N ASP A 112 10.98 1.21 -10.15
CA ASP A 112 10.02 0.37 -9.44
C ASP A 112 8.60 0.98 -9.53
N THR A 113 7.60 0.12 -9.77
CA THR A 113 6.23 0.52 -10.10
C THR A 113 5.16 -0.38 -9.48
N MET A 114 3.92 0.09 -9.53
CA MET A 114 2.73 -0.71 -9.28
C MET A 114 1.70 -0.38 -10.36
N GLY A 115 1.28 -1.39 -11.11
CA GLY A 115 0.28 -1.24 -12.17
C GLY A 115 -1.09 -0.84 -11.64
N TRP A 116 -2.02 -0.55 -12.55
CA TRP A 116 -3.41 -0.28 -12.18
C TRP A 116 -4.04 -1.50 -11.51
N HIS A 117 -4.51 -1.32 -10.28
CA HIS A 117 -5.20 -2.37 -9.49
C HIS A 117 -6.20 -1.74 -8.52
N SER A 118 -7.06 -2.56 -7.96
CA SER A 118 -7.84 -2.27 -6.76
C SER A 118 -7.41 -3.29 -5.71
N ASP A 119 -7.50 -2.93 -4.42
CA ASP A 119 -7.34 -3.89 -3.33
C ASP A 119 -8.71 -4.54 -3.08
N ASP A 120 -9.14 -5.42 -4.00
CA ASP A 120 -10.44 -6.08 -4.03
C ASP A 120 -10.37 -7.59 -3.79
N GLU A 121 -9.33 -8.05 -3.08
CA GLU A 121 -9.20 -9.43 -2.65
C GLU A 121 -10.39 -9.84 -1.76
N ILE A 122 -10.93 -11.05 -1.98
CA ILE A 122 -12.16 -11.54 -1.32
C ILE A 122 -12.01 -11.50 0.21
N GLU A 123 -10.80 -11.78 0.70
CA GLU A 123 -10.44 -11.78 2.10
C GLU A 123 -10.56 -10.40 2.76
N LEU A 124 -10.49 -9.31 1.98
CA LEU A 124 -10.68 -7.95 2.49
C LEU A 124 -12.18 -7.61 2.66
N GLY A 125 -13.07 -8.35 1.99
CA GLY A 125 -14.51 -8.09 1.96
C GLY A 125 -14.90 -6.89 1.08
N HIS A 126 -16.18 -6.50 1.13
CA HIS A 126 -16.75 -5.55 0.16
C HIS A 126 -16.30 -4.09 0.29
N GLN A 127 -16.09 -3.61 1.52
CA GLN A 127 -15.76 -2.20 1.80
C GLN A 127 -14.58 -2.14 2.78
N PRO A 128 -13.39 -2.60 2.37
CA PRO A 128 -12.25 -2.65 3.25
C PRO A 128 -11.77 -1.24 3.60
N THR A 129 -11.28 -1.08 4.82
CA THR A 129 -10.47 0.09 5.20
C THR A 129 -9.01 -0.25 5.01
N ILE A 130 -8.33 0.58 4.22
CA ILE A 130 -6.93 0.41 3.86
C ILE A 130 -6.20 1.69 4.23
N VAL A 131 -5.12 1.55 5.00
CA VAL A 131 -4.32 2.69 5.45
C VAL A 131 -2.92 2.59 4.88
N CYS A 132 -2.53 3.58 4.10
CA CYS A 132 -1.24 3.66 3.43
C CYS A 132 -0.40 4.80 4.00
N ILE A 133 0.67 4.45 4.71
CA ILE A 133 1.70 5.42 5.14
C ILE A 133 2.83 5.43 4.12
N SER A 134 3.26 6.62 3.68
CA SER A 134 4.38 6.78 2.75
C SER A 134 5.62 7.33 3.45
N LEU A 135 6.79 6.75 3.17
CA LEU A 135 8.09 7.13 3.73
C LEU A 135 9.12 7.28 2.61
N GLY A 136 10.04 8.23 2.74
CA GLY A 136 11.12 8.45 1.78
C GLY A 136 10.67 9.34 0.60
N ALA A 137 11.11 9.00 -0.60
CA ALA A 137 10.87 9.81 -1.79
C ALA A 137 9.38 10.00 -2.11
N GLU A 138 9.03 11.21 -2.54
CA GLU A 138 7.67 11.52 -2.96
C GLU A 138 7.34 10.84 -4.29
N ARG A 139 6.15 10.23 -4.38
CA ARG A 139 5.65 9.59 -5.61
C ARG A 139 4.25 10.08 -5.93
N ILE A 140 3.90 10.06 -7.21
CA ILE A 140 2.51 10.28 -7.64
C ILE A 140 1.75 8.97 -7.52
N LEU A 141 0.69 8.95 -6.74
CA LEU A 141 -0.37 7.95 -6.83
C LEU A 141 -1.38 8.43 -7.86
N LYS A 142 -1.64 7.62 -8.88
CA LYS A 142 -2.73 7.87 -9.81
C LYS A 142 -3.98 7.17 -9.31
N LEU A 143 -5.10 7.87 -9.21
CA LEU A 143 -6.42 7.33 -8.90
C LEU A 143 -7.28 7.43 -10.16
N LYS A 144 -7.75 6.30 -10.69
CA LYS A 144 -8.59 6.23 -11.89
C LYS A 144 -9.97 5.73 -11.52
N GLN A 145 -11.00 6.54 -11.76
CA GLN A 145 -12.39 6.10 -11.62
C GLN A 145 -12.73 5.09 -12.72
N LYS A 146 -13.22 3.91 -12.36
CA LYS A 146 -13.46 2.81 -13.31
C LYS A 146 -14.55 3.15 -14.34
N SER A 147 -15.62 3.83 -13.92
CA SER A 147 -16.77 4.16 -14.78
C SER A 147 -16.48 5.25 -15.82
N THR A 148 -15.63 6.22 -15.49
CA THR A 148 -15.39 7.41 -16.34
C THR A 148 -13.98 7.44 -16.93
N ASN A 149 -13.08 6.57 -16.48
CA ASN A 149 -11.63 6.63 -16.75
C ASN A 149 -10.96 7.95 -16.35
N LYS A 150 -11.62 8.82 -15.57
CA LYS A 150 -11.03 10.06 -15.06
C LYS A 150 -9.89 9.72 -14.10
N VAL A 151 -8.73 10.36 -14.30
CA VAL A 151 -7.54 10.17 -13.47
C VAL A 151 -7.26 11.41 -12.63
N ILE A 152 -7.00 11.20 -11.34
CA ILE A 152 -6.54 12.20 -10.38
C ILE A 152 -5.13 11.82 -9.93
N ASP A 153 -4.22 12.79 -9.91
CA ASP A 153 -2.85 12.60 -9.44
C ASP A 153 -2.77 13.12 -7.98
N LEU A 154 -2.41 12.23 -7.06
CA LEU A 154 -2.16 12.54 -5.65
C LEU A 154 -0.67 12.41 -5.35
N LYS A 155 -0.05 13.49 -4.87
CA LYS A 155 1.35 13.47 -4.46
C LYS A 155 1.49 12.89 -3.05
N LEU A 156 2.09 11.71 -2.93
CA LEU A 156 2.34 11.05 -1.66
C LEU A 156 3.66 11.53 -1.05
N GLN A 157 3.57 12.36 -0.01
CA GLN A 157 4.71 12.91 0.71
C GLN A 157 5.27 11.94 1.75
N SER A 158 6.55 12.08 2.12
CA SER A 158 7.11 11.36 3.27
C SER A 158 6.35 11.73 4.55
N GLY A 159 6.00 10.72 5.35
CA GLY A 159 5.22 10.89 6.57
C GLY A 159 3.73 11.12 6.35
N SER A 160 3.23 11.00 5.12
CA SER A 160 1.81 11.13 4.84
C SER A 160 1.02 9.84 5.07
N CYS A 161 -0.27 10.00 5.34
CA CYS A 161 -1.25 8.92 5.50
C CYS A 161 -2.38 9.11 4.49
N LEU A 162 -2.64 8.07 3.69
CA LEU A 162 -3.80 7.94 2.83
C LEU A 162 -4.70 6.84 3.40
N VAL A 163 -5.97 7.14 3.66
CA VAL A 163 -6.98 6.13 3.99
C VAL A 163 -7.91 5.96 2.81
N MET A 164 -8.13 4.71 2.41
CA MET A 164 -9.11 4.30 1.41
C MET A 164 -10.16 3.43 2.10
N ASN A 165 -11.44 3.77 1.99
CA ASN A 165 -12.53 3.06 2.64
C ASN A 165 -13.82 3.07 1.79
N GLY A 166 -14.90 2.49 2.32
CA GLY A 166 -16.19 2.41 1.63
C GLY A 166 -16.05 1.75 0.26
N ASP A 167 -16.60 2.39 -0.77
CA ASP A 167 -16.62 1.88 -2.13
C ASP A 167 -15.35 2.22 -2.94
N SER A 168 -14.29 2.75 -2.31
CA SER A 168 -13.06 3.16 -3.00
C SER A 168 -12.45 2.06 -3.87
N GLN A 169 -12.35 0.83 -3.36
CA GLN A 169 -11.77 -0.30 -4.11
C GLN A 169 -12.71 -0.81 -5.21
N ARG A 170 -14.03 -0.68 -5.02
CA ARG A 170 -15.03 -0.99 -6.05
C ARG A 170 -14.92 0.00 -7.21
N ASP A 171 -14.89 1.30 -6.92
CA ASP A 171 -15.10 2.35 -7.91
C ASP A 171 -13.81 2.90 -8.54
N TYR A 172 -12.66 2.67 -7.90
CA TYR A 172 -11.37 3.21 -8.35
C TYR A 172 -10.30 2.13 -8.48
N GLN A 173 -9.45 2.31 -9.49
CA GLN A 173 -8.13 1.67 -9.56
C GLN A 173 -7.07 2.69 -9.16
N HIS A 174 -5.93 2.21 -8.68
CA HIS A 174 -4.79 3.05 -8.38
C HIS A 174 -3.47 2.47 -8.87
N ALA A 175 -2.48 3.33 -9.10
CA ALA A 175 -1.18 2.95 -9.64
C ALA A 175 -0.06 3.88 -9.15
N ILE A 176 1.16 3.31 -9.06
CA ILE A 176 2.41 4.04 -8.86
C ILE A 176 3.20 3.93 -10.18
N PRO A 177 3.12 4.94 -11.07
CA PRO A 177 3.74 4.90 -12.38
C PRO A 177 5.26 5.05 -12.29
N LYS A 178 5.95 4.64 -13.37
CA LYS A 178 7.39 4.85 -13.54
C LYS A 178 7.73 6.34 -13.55
N GLN A 179 8.76 6.74 -12.81
CA GLN A 179 9.29 8.10 -12.75
C GLN A 179 10.82 8.04 -12.88
N THR A 180 11.33 7.78 -14.08
CA THR A 180 12.75 7.43 -14.34
C THR A 180 13.80 8.42 -13.82
N THR A 181 13.43 9.67 -13.57
CA THR A 181 14.33 10.70 -13.03
C THR A 181 14.46 10.65 -11.50
N LEU A 182 13.64 9.87 -10.82
CA LEU A 182 13.67 9.76 -9.36
C LEU A 182 14.66 8.66 -8.94
N ALA A 183 15.79 9.07 -8.37
CA ALA A 183 16.82 8.15 -7.88
C ALA A 183 16.65 7.74 -6.41
N HIS A 184 15.71 8.34 -5.68
CA HIS A 184 15.55 8.13 -4.26
C HIS A 184 14.46 7.10 -3.95
N PRO A 185 14.68 6.24 -2.94
CA PRO A 185 13.75 5.18 -2.60
C PRO A 185 12.50 5.66 -1.85
N ARG A 186 11.42 4.86 -1.93
CA ARG A 186 10.18 5.02 -1.16
C ARG A 186 9.78 3.71 -0.51
N ILE A 187 9.34 3.77 0.75
CA ILE A 187 8.62 2.67 1.41
C ILE A 187 7.15 3.06 1.58
N SER A 188 6.24 2.13 1.31
CA SER A 188 4.84 2.25 1.72
C SER A 188 4.40 1.13 2.64
N LEU A 189 3.69 1.50 3.69
CA LEU A 189 3.07 0.60 4.66
C LEU A 189 1.57 0.56 4.40
N THR A 190 1.06 -0.53 3.87
CA THR A 190 -0.37 -0.72 3.58
C THR A 190 -1.00 -1.64 4.61
N PHE A 191 -1.62 -1.07 5.63
CA PHE A 191 -2.36 -1.79 6.67
C PHE A 191 -3.76 -2.16 6.19
N ARG A 192 -4.18 -3.39 6.48
CA ARG A 192 -5.48 -3.94 6.09
C ARG A 192 -6.04 -4.84 7.20
N TYR A 193 -7.32 -5.18 7.05
CA TYR A 193 -7.95 -6.26 7.80
C TYR A 193 -8.34 -7.39 6.85
N ILE A 194 -7.75 -8.56 7.06
CA ILE A 194 -8.03 -9.80 6.35
C ILE A 194 -9.04 -10.59 7.19
N LYS A 195 -10.23 -10.82 6.63
CA LYS A 195 -11.23 -11.71 7.20
C LYS A 195 -10.75 -13.15 7.05
N GLN A 196 -10.83 -13.92 8.13
CA GLN A 196 -10.67 -15.37 8.03
C GLN A 196 -11.83 -15.93 7.19
N ILE A 197 -11.55 -16.34 5.96
CA ILE A 197 -12.48 -17.15 5.19
C ILE A 197 -12.32 -18.57 5.71
N LYS A 198 -13.30 -19.06 6.49
CA LYS A 198 -13.37 -20.51 6.76
C LYS A 198 -13.48 -21.20 5.41
N GLN A 199 -12.50 -22.01 5.03
CA GLN A 199 -12.69 -22.96 3.95
C GLN A 199 -13.90 -23.82 4.33
N ALA A 200 -14.91 -23.88 3.45
CA ALA A 200 -15.95 -24.87 3.58
C ALA A 200 -15.26 -26.24 3.59
N GLN A 201 -15.38 -26.96 4.70
CA GLN A 201 -15.05 -28.38 4.71
C GLN A 201 -16.05 -29.03 3.74
N PHE A 202 -15.55 -29.50 2.60
CA PHE A 202 -16.27 -30.44 1.76
C PHE A 202 -16.27 -31.82 2.42
#